data_AF-T0YMW7-F1
#
_entry.id   AF-T0YMW7-F1
#
_cell.length_a   1.000
_cell.length_b   1.000
_cell.length_c   1.000
_cell.angle_alpha   90.00
_cell.angle_beta   90.00
_cell.angle_gamma   90.00
#
_symmetry.space_group_name_H-M   'P 1'
#
loop_
_entity.id
_entity.type
_entity.pdbx_description
1 polymer ?
#
loop_
_entity_poly.entity_id
_entity_poly.type
_entity_poly.pdbx_seq_one_letter_code
_entity_poly.pdbx_strand_id
1 'polypeptide(L)'
;VGIYHHRKHLQYLPSDDDIRTIIENCPVCVDGLATEDAEIGIHRNIKRTTISGKEEMITNRIRGGVPLVLCEGIAQKAKNVLKYTKMVGLDWMWLNNIIRAEKADKSSQQDHSQDNNAVFLRELVAGRPVFAYPNHPGSFRLRYGRSRLTGIA
;
A
#
# COMPACT_ATOMS: atom_id res chain seq x y z
N VAL A 1 -10.25 3.72 -4.84
CA VAL A 1 -8.98 3.84 -4.09
C VAL A 1 -8.50 5.29 -4.03
N GLY A 2 -8.35 6.00 -5.16
CA GLY A 2 -7.87 7.39 -5.17
C GLY A 2 -8.60 8.36 -4.23
N ILE A 3 -9.94 8.33 -4.20
CA ILE A 3 -10.74 9.19 -3.30
C ILE A 3 -10.43 8.93 -1.82
N TYR A 4 -10.15 7.67 -1.45
CA TYR A 4 -9.77 7.32 -0.09
C TYR A 4 -8.35 7.79 0.21
N HIS A 5 -7.40 7.54 -0.70
CA HIS A 5 -6.00 7.95 -0.54
C HIS A 5 -5.83 9.47 -0.32
N HIS A 6 -6.62 10.29 -1.03
CA HIS A 6 -6.58 11.74 -0.88
C HIS A 6 -7.03 12.20 0.53
N ARG A 7 -7.87 11.43 1.24
CA ARG A 7 -8.32 11.76 2.59
C ARG A 7 -7.48 11.10 3.67
N LYS A 8 -7.12 9.83 3.43
CA LYS A 8 -6.34 8.97 4.31
C LYS A 8 -5.17 8.49 3.47
N HIS A 9 -4.01 9.13 3.64
CA HIS A 9 -2.79 8.75 2.93
C HIS A 9 -2.48 7.27 3.18
N LEU A 10 -2.58 6.46 2.13
CA LEU A 10 -2.20 5.05 2.16
C LEU A 10 -0.68 4.93 2.22
N GLN A 11 -0.17 3.93 2.96
CA GLN A 11 1.26 3.63 3.02
C GLN A 11 1.83 3.20 1.67
N TYR A 12 1.01 2.52 0.86
CA TYR A 12 1.37 2.09 -0.48
C TYR A 12 0.17 2.32 -1.39
N LEU A 13 0.37 3.10 -2.44
CA LEU A 13 -0.60 3.30 -3.51
C LEU A 13 -0.11 2.55 -4.75
N PRO A 14 -0.63 1.35 -5.05
CA PRO A 14 -0.32 0.66 -6.29
C PRO A 14 -0.84 1.42 -7.51
N SER A 15 -0.31 1.09 -8.69
CA SER A 15 -0.83 1.60 -9.95
C SER A 15 -2.27 1.13 -10.18
N ASP A 16 -3.04 1.87 -11.00
CA ASP A 16 -4.42 1.46 -11.33
C ASP A 16 -4.47 0.08 -12.02
N ASP A 17 -3.43 -0.27 -12.80
CA ASP A 17 -3.32 -1.57 -13.46
C ASP A 17 -3.04 -2.71 -12.47
N ASP A 18 -2.21 -2.47 -11.46
CA ASP A 18 -2.02 -3.44 -10.37
C ASP A 18 -3.30 -3.64 -9.56
N ILE A 19 -4.07 -2.56 -9.31
CA ILE A 19 -5.37 -2.65 -8.63
C ILE A 19 -6.34 -3.49 -9.45
N ARG A 20 -6.43 -3.27 -10.77
CA ARG A 20 -7.27 -4.09 -11.66
C ARG A 20 -6.84 -5.55 -11.63
N THR A 21 -5.53 -5.80 -11.72
CA THR A 21 -4.97 -7.16 -11.66
C THR A 21 -5.36 -7.86 -10.36
N ILE A 22 -5.33 -7.16 -9.21
CA ILE A 22 -5.78 -7.74 -7.94
C ILE A 22 -7.28 -8.05 -7.97
N ILE A 23 -8.11 -7.12 -8.43
CA ILE A 23 -9.57 -7.28 -8.42
C ILE A 23 -10.03 -8.40 -9.36
N GLU A 24 -9.40 -8.54 -10.53
CA GLU A 24 -9.76 -9.56 -11.53
C GLU A 24 -9.30 -10.96 -11.15
N ASN A 25 -8.18 -11.10 -10.45
CA ASN A 25 -7.58 -12.40 -10.13
C ASN A 25 -7.85 -12.87 -8.69
N CYS A 26 -8.34 -11.99 -7.81
CA CYS A 26 -8.62 -12.38 -6.43
C CYS A 26 -9.85 -13.31 -6.38
N PRO A 27 -9.71 -14.55 -5.86
CA PRO A 27 -10.81 -15.53 -5.84
C PRO A 27 -11.92 -15.17 -4.84
N VAL A 28 -11.67 -14.18 -3.97
CA VAL A 28 -12.62 -13.70 -2.97
C VAL A 28 -12.90 -12.24 -3.22
N CYS A 29 -14.18 -11.85 -3.22
CA CYS A 29 -14.57 -10.46 -3.31
C CYS A 29 -14.18 -9.71 -2.03
N VAL A 30 -13.27 -8.73 -2.16
CA VAL A 30 -12.91 -7.84 -1.06
C VAL A 30 -13.99 -6.77 -0.93
N ASP A 31 -14.77 -6.87 0.13
CA ASP A 31 -15.94 -6.01 0.40
C ASP A 31 -15.98 -5.58 1.88
N GLY A 32 -16.90 -4.68 2.22
CA GLY A 32 -17.10 -4.21 3.59
C GLY A 32 -18.18 -3.12 3.68
N LEU A 33 -18.50 -2.74 4.91
CA LEU A 33 -19.40 -1.62 5.19
C LEU A 33 -18.75 -0.27 4.86
N ALA A 34 -19.59 0.75 4.66
CA ALA A 34 -19.09 2.12 4.54
C ALA A 34 -18.46 2.56 5.87
N THR A 35 -17.26 3.13 5.80
CA THR A 35 -16.54 3.62 6.99
C THR A 35 -16.36 5.13 6.96
N GLU A 36 -16.60 5.77 5.82
CA GLU A 36 -16.44 7.21 5.63
C GLU A 36 -17.77 7.80 5.14
N ASP A 37 -18.06 9.05 5.52
CA ASP A 37 -19.29 9.75 5.09
C ASP A 37 -19.23 10.25 3.64
N ALA A 38 -18.03 10.28 3.06
CA ALA A 38 -17.83 10.72 1.69
C ALA A 38 -18.50 9.77 0.68
N GLU A 39 -19.18 10.36 -0.30
CA GLU A 39 -19.84 9.61 -1.37
C GLU A 39 -18.96 9.47 -2.62
N ILE A 40 -19.22 8.41 -3.36
CA ILE A 40 -18.63 8.14 -4.67
C ILE A 40 -19.44 8.92 -5.72
N GLY A 41 -18.75 9.58 -6.66
CA GLY A 41 -19.39 10.38 -7.71
C GLY A 41 -19.80 9.58 -8.95
N ILE A 42 -18.88 8.80 -9.52
CA ILE A 42 -19.03 8.21 -10.85
C ILE A 42 -19.76 6.85 -10.78
N HIS A 43 -19.27 5.95 -9.94
CA HIS A 43 -19.72 4.55 -9.89
C HIS A 43 -20.78 4.37 -8.78
N ARG A 44 -21.96 4.99 -8.95
CA ARG A 44 -23.06 4.95 -7.97
C ARG A 44 -24.11 3.90 -8.30
N ASN A 45 -24.86 3.49 -7.28
CA ASN A 45 -26.03 2.62 -7.36
C ASN A 45 -25.72 1.26 -8.02
N ILE A 46 -24.51 0.74 -7.79
CA ILE A 46 -24.12 -0.57 -8.28
C ILE A 46 -24.88 -1.63 -7.48
N LYS A 47 -25.53 -2.55 -8.19
CA LYS A 47 -26.19 -3.70 -7.60
C LYS A 47 -25.28 -4.91 -7.64
N ARG A 48 -25.30 -5.70 -6.57
CA ARG A 48 -24.67 -7.02 -6.52
C ARG A 48 -25.73 -8.09 -6.35
N THR A 49 -25.57 -9.20 -7.06
CA THR A 49 -26.36 -10.41 -6.82
C THR A 49 -25.73 -11.18 -5.66
N THR A 50 -26.47 -11.35 -4.58
CA THR A 50 -26.05 -12.18 -3.44
C THR A 50 -26.24 -13.67 -3.77
N ILE A 51 -25.60 -14.56 -3.01
CA ILE A 51 -25.72 -16.03 -3.18
C ILE A 51 -27.17 -16.52 -3.24
N SER A 52 -28.09 -15.81 -2.57
CA SER A 52 -29.53 -16.07 -2.54
C SER A 52 -30.27 -15.58 -3.80
N GLY A 53 -29.57 -15.08 -4.83
CA GLY A 53 -30.16 -14.53 -6.05
C GLY A 53 -30.78 -13.13 -5.90
N LYS A 54 -30.77 -12.56 -4.69
CA LYS A 54 -31.31 -11.23 -4.42
C LYS A 54 -30.33 -10.14 -4.87
N GLU A 55 -30.85 -9.13 -5.57
CA GLU A 55 -30.10 -7.92 -5.86
C GLU A 55 -30.06 -7.02 -4.63
N GLU A 56 -28.86 -6.71 -4.14
CA GLU A 56 -28.63 -5.75 -3.08
C GLU A 56 -27.82 -4.57 -3.62
N MET A 57 -28.22 -3.37 -3.22
CA MET A 57 -27.52 -2.15 -3.62
C MET A 57 -26.28 -1.98 -2.75
N ILE A 58 -25.12 -1.86 -3.39
CA ILE A 58 -23.89 -1.50 -2.70
C ILE A 58 -24.00 -0.04 -2.24
N THR A 59 -23.48 0.24 -1.05
CA THR A 59 -23.40 1.60 -0.52
C THR A 59 -22.65 2.54 -1.46
N ASN A 60 -23.18 3.75 -1.64
CA ASN A 60 -22.52 4.83 -2.40
C ASN A 60 -21.43 5.54 -1.60
N ARG A 61 -21.27 5.20 -0.32
CA ARG A 61 -20.24 5.77 0.55
C ARG A 61 -18.94 4.99 0.44
N ILE A 62 -17.84 5.65 0.77
CA ILE A 62 -16.51 5.03 0.69
C ILE A 62 -16.40 3.92 1.76
N ARG A 63 -16.08 2.72 1.28
CA ARG A 63 -15.71 1.56 2.09
C ARG A 63 -14.20 1.59 2.32
N GLY A 64 -13.73 2.25 3.37
CA GLY A 64 -12.30 2.48 3.62
C GLY A 64 -11.49 1.20 3.86
N GLY A 65 -12.12 0.15 4.40
CA GLY A 65 -11.48 -1.15 4.58
C GLY A 65 -11.05 -1.81 3.27
N VAL A 66 -11.78 -1.58 2.17
CA VAL A 66 -11.49 -2.22 0.87
C VAL A 66 -10.15 -1.71 0.29
N PRO A 67 -9.91 -0.39 0.13
CA PRO A 67 -8.60 0.13 -0.25
C PRO A 67 -7.45 -0.34 0.65
N LEU A 68 -7.66 -0.43 1.97
CA LEU A 68 -6.62 -0.89 2.90
C LEU A 68 -6.23 -2.34 2.64
N VAL A 69 -7.20 -3.25 2.51
CA VAL A 69 -6.94 -4.67 2.22
C VAL A 69 -6.27 -4.84 0.84
N LEU A 70 -6.74 -4.13 -0.18
CA LEU A 70 -6.18 -4.22 -1.53
C LEU A 70 -4.75 -3.65 -1.59
N CYS A 71 -4.54 -2.46 -1.03
CA CYS A 71 -3.29 -1.71 -1.22
C CYS A 71 -2.25 -2.05 -0.14
N GLU A 72 -2.58 -1.91 1.14
CA GLU A 72 -1.65 -2.13 2.26
C GLU A 72 -1.56 -3.61 2.67
N GLY A 73 -2.60 -4.40 2.35
CA GLY A 73 -2.59 -5.84 2.50
C GLY A 73 -1.95 -6.54 1.31
N ILE A 74 -2.74 -6.79 0.27
CA ILE A 74 -2.36 -7.66 -0.85
C ILE A 74 -1.19 -7.07 -1.65
N ALA A 75 -1.29 -5.82 -2.09
CA ALA A 75 -0.27 -5.22 -2.95
C ALA A 75 1.04 -4.97 -2.19
N GLN A 76 1.02 -4.26 -1.06
CA GLN A 76 2.22 -3.93 -0.28
C GLN A 76 2.91 -5.16 0.28
N LYS A 77 2.17 -6.22 0.62
CA LYS A 77 2.72 -7.48 1.17
C LYS A 77 2.69 -8.63 0.17
N ALA A 78 2.60 -8.37 -1.13
CA ALA A 78 2.45 -9.39 -2.17
C ALA A 78 3.46 -10.54 -2.06
N LYS A 79 4.73 -10.24 -1.72
CA LYS A 79 5.78 -11.26 -1.50
C LYS A 79 5.47 -12.20 -0.35
N ASN A 80 4.97 -11.67 0.76
CA ASN A 80 4.60 -12.47 1.93
C ASN A 80 3.33 -13.25 1.66
N VAL A 81 2.32 -12.62 1.03
CA VAL A 81 1.09 -13.31 0.63
C VAL A 81 1.40 -14.49 -0.28
N LEU A 82 2.22 -14.29 -1.33
CA LEU A 82 2.65 -15.35 -2.24
C LEU A 82 3.42 -16.47 -1.53
N LYS A 83 4.22 -16.14 -0.51
CA LYS A 83 4.92 -17.14 0.30
C LYS A 83 3.94 -18.04 1.05
N TYR A 84 2.95 -17.46 1.73
CA TYR A 84 1.97 -18.22 2.50
C TYR A 84 0.98 -18.99 1.61
N THR A 85 0.52 -18.41 0.50
CA THR A 85 -0.37 -19.11 -0.42
C THR A 85 0.30 -20.34 -1.03
N LYS A 86 1.58 -20.24 -1.40
CA LYS A 86 2.39 -21.40 -1.84
C LYS A 86 2.53 -22.48 -0.76
N MET A 87 2.72 -22.09 0.50
CA MET A 87 2.81 -23.04 1.62
C MET A 87 1.52 -23.85 1.81
N VAL A 88 0.36 -23.22 1.54
CA VAL A 88 -0.96 -23.84 1.67
C VAL A 88 -1.42 -24.52 0.36
N GLY A 89 -0.68 -24.38 -0.72
CA GLY A 89 -1.00 -24.97 -2.03
C GLY A 89 -2.06 -24.19 -2.83
N LEU A 90 -2.29 -22.91 -2.53
CA LEU A 90 -3.18 -22.04 -3.29
C LEU A 90 -2.44 -21.39 -4.47
N ASP A 91 -3.04 -21.42 -5.66
CA ASP A 91 -2.45 -20.81 -6.85
C ASP A 91 -2.71 -19.30 -6.93
N TRP A 92 -1.77 -18.53 -6.38
CA TRP A 92 -1.76 -17.07 -6.44
C TRP A 92 -0.57 -16.55 -7.25
N MET A 93 -0.13 -17.31 -8.27
CA MET A 93 1.06 -16.97 -9.05
C MET A 93 0.94 -15.64 -9.81
N TRP A 94 -0.28 -15.14 -10.03
CA TRP A 94 -0.54 -13.83 -10.63
C TRP A 94 0.06 -12.66 -9.83
N LEU A 95 0.27 -12.82 -8.51
CA LEU A 95 0.98 -11.83 -7.68
C LEU A 95 2.42 -11.57 -8.15
N ASN A 96 3.03 -12.49 -8.90
CA ASN A 96 4.37 -12.28 -9.45
C ASN A 96 4.43 -11.07 -10.40
N ASN A 97 3.33 -10.75 -11.10
CA ASN A 97 3.29 -9.61 -12.02
C ASN A 97 3.46 -8.29 -11.25
N ILE A 98 2.74 -8.15 -10.13
CA ILE A 98 2.79 -7.00 -9.24
C ILE A 98 4.17 -6.90 -8.57
N ILE A 99 4.73 -8.02 -8.12
CA ILE A 99 6.08 -8.04 -7.51
C ILE A 99 7.17 -7.64 -8.51
N ARG A 100 7.02 -8.00 -9.80
CA ARG A 100 7.96 -7.63 -10.86
C ARG A 100 7.85 -6.14 -11.19
N ALA A 101 6.64 -5.61 -11.30
CA ALA A 101 6.40 -4.18 -11.49
C ALA A 101 7.04 -3.35 -10.35
N GLU A 102 6.84 -3.76 -9.10
CA GLU A 102 7.44 -3.11 -7.93
C GLU A 102 8.98 -3.08 -7.98
N LYS A 103 9.60 -4.14 -8.54
CA LYS A 103 11.06 -4.18 -8.73
C LYS A 103 11.52 -3.27 -9.86
N ALA A 104 10.77 -3.21 -10.95
CA ALA A 104 11.06 -2.33 -12.08
C ALA A 104 11.02 -0.86 -11.64
N ASP A 105 9.98 -0.43 -10.91
CA ASP A 105 9.87 0.93 -10.38
C ASP A 105 11.02 1.30 -9.45
N LYS A 106 11.47 0.35 -8.62
CA LYS A 106 12.64 0.54 -7.74
C LYS A 106 13.95 0.65 -8.51
N SER A 107 14.10 -0.08 -9.61
CA SER A 107 15.30 0.04 -10.47
C SER A 107 15.32 1.34 -11.27
N SER A 108 14.17 1.83 -11.75
CA SER A 108 14.05 3.12 -12.44
C SER A 108 14.41 4.31 -11.54
N GLN A 109 14.20 4.17 -10.23
CA GLN A 109 14.53 5.20 -9.23
C GLN A 109 15.99 5.14 -8.74
N GLN A 110 16.80 4.14 -9.11
CA GLN A 110 18.18 4.01 -8.65
C GLN A 110 19.12 5.08 -9.22
N ASP A 111 18.78 5.70 -10.36
CA ASP A 111 19.58 6.79 -10.94
C ASP A 111 19.44 8.12 -10.17
N HIS A 112 18.44 8.25 -9.28
CA HIS A 112 18.27 9.37 -8.34
C HIS A 112 18.60 8.96 -6.89
N SER A 113 19.70 8.24 -6.70
CA SER A 113 20.15 7.72 -5.40
C SER A 113 20.43 8.78 -4.30
N GLN A 114 20.40 10.07 -4.64
CA GLN A 114 20.62 11.16 -3.67
C GLN A 114 19.33 11.69 -3.02
N ASP A 115 18.20 11.65 -3.73
CA ASP A 115 16.97 12.36 -3.34
C ASP A 115 16.06 11.55 -2.40
N ASN A 116 16.15 10.22 -2.47
CA ASN A 116 15.38 9.32 -1.60
C ASN A 116 15.93 9.21 -0.17
N ASN A 117 17.09 9.80 0.14
CA ASN A 117 17.65 9.76 1.51
C ASN A 117 17.03 10.80 2.46
N ALA A 118 16.17 11.69 1.95
CA ALA A 118 15.57 12.78 2.71
C ALA A 118 14.13 12.51 3.18
N VAL A 119 13.64 11.25 3.20
CA VAL A 119 12.23 10.95 3.57
C VAL A 119 11.84 11.56 4.92
N PHE A 120 12.75 11.55 5.89
CA PHE A 120 12.52 12.13 7.22
C PHE A 120 12.35 13.67 7.23
N LEU A 121 12.76 14.36 6.16
CA LEU A 121 12.59 15.81 6.00
C LEU A 121 11.25 16.18 5.36
N ARG A 122 10.55 15.25 4.69
CA ARG A 122 9.29 15.54 3.96
C ARG A 122 8.16 15.97 4.88
N GLU A 123 8.16 15.52 6.14
CA GLU A 123 7.13 15.82 7.14
C GLU A 123 7.64 16.75 8.26
N LEU A 124 8.60 17.61 7.97
CA LEU A 124 9.17 18.50 8.97
C LEU A 124 8.14 19.56 9.42
N VAL A 125 7.74 19.49 10.69
CA VAL A 125 6.86 20.47 11.34
C VAL A 125 7.70 21.51 12.09
N ALA A 126 7.22 22.75 12.16
CA ALA A 126 7.84 23.82 12.93
C ALA A 126 8.13 23.39 14.38
N GLY A 127 9.30 23.77 14.88
CA GLY A 127 9.76 23.43 16.24
C GLY A 127 10.45 22.07 16.36
N ARG A 128 10.46 21.23 15.32
CA ARG A 128 11.31 20.02 15.29
C ARG A 128 12.69 20.36 14.74
N PRO A 129 13.78 20.20 15.51
CA PRO A 129 15.12 20.53 15.03
C PRO A 129 15.59 19.52 13.98
N VAL A 130 16.24 20.02 12.94
CA VAL A 130 16.99 19.20 11.98
C VAL A 130 18.45 19.18 12.42
N PHE A 131 18.92 18.03 12.90
CA PHE A 131 20.30 17.90 13.39
C PHE A 131 21.33 17.65 12.29
N ALA A 132 20.93 17.01 11.19
CA ALA A 132 21.82 16.70 10.08
C ALA A 132 21.05 16.49 8.77
N TYR A 133 21.67 16.91 7.67
CA TYR A 133 21.19 16.62 6.31
C TYR A 133 21.66 15.24 5.84
N PRO A 134 20.90 14.57 4.97
CA PRO A 134 21.28 13.26 4.43
C PRO A 134 22.63 13.33 3.71
N ASN A 135 23.50 12.36 3.98
CA ASN A 135 24.83 12.23 3.37
C ASN A 135 25.72 13.48 3.46
N HIS A 136 25.48 14.38 4.43
CA HIS A 136 26.26 15.60 4.58
C HIS A 136 27.48 15.39 5.51
N PRO A 137 28.72 15.71 5.09
CA PRO A 137 29.89 15.66 5.96
C PRO A 137 29.69 16.50 7.24
N GLY A 138 30.00 15.94 8.41
CA GLY A 138 29.74 16.58 9.71
C GLY A 138 28.42 16.18 10.37
N SER A 139 27.60 15.34 9.72
CA SER A 139 26.45 14.66 10.33
C SER A 139 26.87 13.60 11.36
N PHE A 140 25.87 12.93 11.97
CA PHE A 140 26.10 11.75 12.81
C PHE A 140 26.97 10.71 12.08
N ARG A 141 28.10 10.35 12.70
CA ARG A 141 29.02 9.35 12.15
C ARG A 141 28.51 7.94 12.46
N LEU A 142 28.21 7.18 11.41
CA LEU A 142 27.81 5.77 11.54
C LEU A 142 28.96 4.94 12.13
N ARG A 143 28.67 4.19 13.19
CA ARG A 143 29.56 3.18 13.77
C ARG A 143 28.79 1.89 13.93
N TYR A 144 29.23 0.84 13.27
CA TYR A 144 28.61 -0.48 13.42
C TYR A 144 28.86 -1.03 14.81
N GLY A 145 27.80 -1.49 15.47
CA GLY A 145 27.88 -2.07 16.80
C GLY A 145 26.51 -2.26 17.43
N ARG A 146 26.43 -3.18 18.38
CA ARG A 146 25.25 -3.40 19.22
C ARG A 146 25.64 -3.15 20.66
N SER A 147 24.93 -2.22 21.32
CA SER A 147 25.11 -1.99 22.76
C SER A 147 24.09 -2.79 23.56
N ARG A 148 24.22 -2.79 24.89
CA ARG A 148 23.21 -3.38 25.78
C ARG A 148 21.82 -2.75 25.63
N LEU A 149 21.75 -1.49 25.18
CA LEU A 149 20.53 -0.69 25.06
C LEU A 149 20.03 -0.55 23.61
N THR A 150 20.77 -1.06 22.60
CA THR A 150 20.48 -0.81 21.18
C THR A 150 20.47 -2.08 20.33
N GLY A 151 19.88 -2.01 19.13
CA GLY A 151 20.02 -3.00 18.06
C GLY A 151 18.81 -3.91 17.78
N ILE A 152 17.66 -3.70 18.41
CA ILE A 152 16.45 -4.51 18.16
C ILE A 152 15.67 -4.03 16.93
N ALA A 153 15.63 -2.71 16.70
CA ALA A 153 14.83 -2.05 15.67
C ALA A 153 15.58 -1.88 14.35
#